data_AF-A0A9Q1RJW8-F1
#
_entry.id   AF-A0A9Q1RJW8-F1
#
_cell.length_a   1.000
_cell.length_b   1.000
_cell.length_c   1.000
_cell.angle_alpha   90.00
_cell.angle_beta   90.00
_cell.angle_gamma   90.00
#
_symmetry.space_group_name_H-M   'P 1'
#
loop_
_entity.id
_entity.type
_entity.pdbx_description
1 polymer ?
#
loop_
_entity_poly.entity_id
_entity_poly.type
_entity_poly.pdbx_seq_one_letter_code
_entity_poly.pdbx_strand_id
1 'polypeptide(L)'
;MYSSLNLPGQLTKWSSSDGGDPCGESCKGITCSGNRVTEIDISNNNLGNQIPYQLPPNVQRLDISFNSMSGKLPQSFQSLTSMKKIYLQNNQFTGNVDVLTNLPLDYLDLENNQFTGGIPEKLKGIIHNQLVTDPLGVYIEILTVKKHYSSELRNPEDFIKMVPDISRLDHPNVTELVGYCSEDGQHLLVYEFHKNGSLYDFLNRMDEDSTRLTWDSRLKIALGTARALDGLANLMADIDQGLNHNTESGYGIWKVYYEE
;
A
#
# COMPACT_ATOMS: atom_id res chain seq x y z
N MET A 1 31.70 -0.54 -6.29
CA MET A 1 30.53 -1.45 -6.48
C MET A 1 30.83 -2.86 -5.98
N TYR A 2 31.99 -3.45 -6.31
CA TYR A 2 32.31 -4.83 -5.91
C TYR A 2 32.45 -5.06 -4.38
N SER A 3 33.20 -4.20 -3.67
CA SER A 3 33.42 -4.34 -2.21
C SER A 3 32.16 -4.14 -1.37
N SER A 4 31.18 -3.39 -1.87
CA SER A 4 29.92 -3.12 -1.17
C SER A 4 28.94 -4.29 -1.19
N LEU A 5 29.08 -5.27 -2.08
CA LEU A 5 28.10 -6.35 -2.31
C LEU A 5 28.35 -7.63 -1.50
N ASN A 6 29.11 -7.54 -0.39
CA ASN A 6 29.50 -8.67 0.45
C ASN A 6 30.36 -9.73 -0.29
N LEU A 7 31.41 -9.26 -0.98
CA LEU A 7 32.48 -10.06 -1.63
C LEU A 7 32.01 -11.42 -2.20
N PRO A 8 31.05 -11.45 -3.14
CA PRO A 8 30.56 -12.72 -3.64
C PRO A 8 31.61 -13.29 -4.60
N GLY A 9 32.13 -14.47 -4.28
CA GLY A 9 32.82 -15.33 -5.27
C GLY A 9 31.94 -15.70 -6.48
N GLN A 10 30.72 -15.18 -6.55
CA GLN A 10 29.72 -15.38 -7.59
C GLN A 10 29.77 -14.32 -8.71
N LEU A 11 30.37 -13.14 -8.45
CA LEU A 11 30.54 -12.06 -9.43
C LEU A 11 31.90 -12.18 -10.12
N THR A 12 32.03 -13.19 -10.98
CA THR A 12 33.26 -13.44 -11.74
C THR A 12 33.72 -12.21 -12.52
N LYS A 13 35.03 -11.93 -12.42
CA LYS A 13 35.75 -10.83 -13.07
C LYS A 13 35.46 -9.43 -12.54
N TRP A 14 34.66 -9.29 -11.50
CA TRP A 14 34.58 -8.01 -10.81
C TRP A 14 35.84 -7.80 -9.96
N SER A 15 36.54 -6.68 -10.15
CA SER A 15 37.76 -6.34 -9.41
C SER A 15 37.51 -5.35 -8.27
N SER A 16 38.20 -5.57 -7.14
CA SER A 16 38.24 -4.64 -6.00
C SER A 16 39.33 -3.58 -6.14
N SER A 17 40.31 -3.74 -7.02
CA SER A 17 41.56 -2.99 -6.91
C SER A 17 41.51 -1.59 -7.49
N ASP A 18 40.80 -1.33 -8.60
CA ASP A 18 40.87 -0.01 -9.28
C ASP A 18 39.56 0.41 -9.99
N GLY A 19 38.42 -0.15 -9.57
CA GLY A 19 37.12 0.09 -10.21
C GLY A 19 36.88 -0.71 -11.50
N GLY A 20 37.95 -1.27 -12.09
CA GLY A 20 37.92 -2.16 -13.26
C GLY A 20 37.33 -1.49 -14.51
N ASP A 21 37.43 -2.17 -15.66
CA ASP A 21 36.60 -1.84 -16.83
C ASP A 21 35.49 -2.89 -16.97
N PRO A 22 34.25 -2.60 -16.51
CA PRO A 22 33.15 -3.57 -16.59
C PRO A 22 32.85 -4.04 -18.01
N CYS A 23 33.09 -3.17 -19.01
CA CYS A 23 32.83 -3.46 -20.42
C CYS A 23 33.99 -4.23 -21.06
N GLY A 24 35.23 -3.84 -20.75
CA GLY A 24 36.44 -4.49 -21.26
C GLY A 24 36.72 -5.85 -20.63
N GLU A 25 36.33 -6.04 -19.36
CA GLU A 25 36.60 -7.27 -18.61
C GLU A 25 35.48 -8.32 -18.76
N SER A 26 34.37 -7.96 -19.41
CA SER A 26 33.16 -8.82 -19.52
C SER A 26 32.69 -9.28 -18.14
N CYS A 27 32.51 -8.33 -17.23
CA CYS A 27 32.01 -8.58 -15.89
C CYS A 27 30.66 -9.31 -15.95
N LYS A 28 30.51 -10.36 -15.13
CA LYS A 28 29.24 -11.09 -15.06
C LYS A 28 28.10 -10.12 -14.76
N GLY A 29 27.02 -10.22 -15.54
CA GLY A 29 25.84 -9.40 -15.34
C GLY A 29 25.93 -7.98 -15.87
N ILE A 30 26.97 -7.63 -16.64
CA ILE A 30 27.12 -6.29 -17.23
C ILE A 30 26.90 -6.38 -18.73
N THR A 31 25.97 -5.57 -19.24
CA THR A 31 25.84 -5.31 -20.68
C THR A 31 26.29 -3.89 -20.98
N CYS A 32 27.05 -3.72 -22.05
CA CYS A 32 27.55 -2.42 -22.49
C CYS A 32 27.15 -2.07 -23.92
N SER A 33 27.00 -0.77 -24.17
CA SER A 33 26.97 -0.19 -25.52
C SER A 33 28.24 0.67 -25.68
N GLY A 34 29.20 0.16 -26.46
CA GLY A 34 30.57 0.68 -26.45
C GLY A 34 31.17 0.57 -25.05
N ASN A 35 31.72 1.68 -24.52
CA ASN A 35 32.33 1.73 -23.18
C ASN A 35 31.34 2.21 -22.10
N ARG A 36 30.03 2.13 -22.34
CA ARG A 36 29.00 2.55 -21.38
C ARG A 36 28.22 1.34 -20.92
N VAL A 37 28.16 1.13 -19.61
CA VAL A 37 27.27 0.15 -18.99
C VAL A 37 25.83 0.60 -19.20
N THR A 38 25.04 -0.24 -19.87
CA THR A 38 23.62 -0.01 -20.17
C THR A 38 22.71 -0.93 -19.37
N GLU A 39 23.20 -2.08 -18.91
CA GLU A 39 22.46 -3.01 -18.09
C GLU A 39 23.34 -3.60 -17.00
N ILE A 40 22.76 -3.76 -15.82
CA ILE A 40 23.32 -4.48 -14.69
C ILE A 40 22.30 -5.52 -14.27
N ASP A 41 22.54 -6.78 -14.57
CA ASP A 41 21.78 -7.94 -14.10
C ASP A 41 22.67 -8.83 -13.22
N ILE A 42 22.55 -8.60 -11.92
CA ILE A 42 23.21 -9.40 -10.89
C ILE A 42 22.16 -10.05 -9.98
N SER A 43 20.99 -10.34 -10.53
CA SER A 43 19.92 -11.07 -9.85
C SER A 43 20.37 -12.47 -9.45
N ASN A 44 19.76 -13.03 -8.39
CA ASN A 44 20.01 -14.42 -7.97
C ASN A 44 21.48 -14.74 -7.65
N ASN A 45 22.22 -13.84 -7.00
CA ASN A 45 23.64 -14.02 -6.66
C ASN A 45 23.93 -13.99 -5.15
N ASN A 46 22.91 -14.23 -4.30
CA ASN A 46 23.01 -14.19 -2.83
C ASN A 46 23.75 -12.93 -2.32
N LEU A 47 23.61 -11.82 -3.03
CA LEU A 47 24.30 -10.57 -2.70
C LEU A 47 23.73 -9.98 -1.42
N GLY A 48 24.56 -9.35 -0.61
CA GLY A 48 24.14 -8.69 0.63
C GLY A 48 24.42 -7.19 0.61
N ASN A 49 24.27 -6.58 1.80
CA ASN A 49 24.57 -5.17 2.07
C ASN A 49 23.73 -4.20 1.20
N GLN A 50 24.15 -2.93 1.16
CA GLN A 50 23.42 -1.85 0.51
C GLN A 50 23.85 -1.64 -0.94
N ILE A 51 22.95 -1.06 -1.74
CA ILE A 51 23.30 -0.58 -3.08
C ILE A 51 24.40 0.49 -2.92
N PRO A 52 25.51 0.40 -3.68
CA PRO A 52 26.57 1.40 -3.61
C PRO A 52 26.06 2.78 -4.00
N TYR A 53 26.68 3.81 -3.42
CA TYR A 53 26.25 5.20 -3.58
C TYR A 53 26.23 5.69 -5.03
N GLN A 54 27.00 5.10 -5.95
CA GLN A 54 27.03 5.53 -7.35
C GLN A 54 26.91 4.34 -8.30
N LEU A 55 25.86 4.35 -9.12
CA LEU A 55 25.69 3.48 -10.28
C LEU A 55 26.14 4.22 -11.55
N PRO A 56 26.51 3.49 -12.62
CA PRO A 56 26.85 4.09 -13.91
C PRO A 56 25.70 4.98 -14.44
N PRO A 57 25.99 6.22 -14.89
CA PRO A 57 24.94 7.19 -15.22
C PRO A 57 24.11 6.84 -16.46
N ASN A 58 24.63 5.95 -17.32
CA ASN A 58 23.97 5.55 -18.57
C ASN A 58 23.18 4.24 -18.45
N VAL A 59 23.06 3.68 -17.24
CA VAL A 59 22.34 2.42 -17.04
C VAL A 59 20.86 2.62 -17.36
N GLN A 60 20.29 1.68 -18.10
CA GLN A 60 18.91 1.68 -18.56
C GLN A 60 18.09 0.59 -17.88
N ARG A 61 18.73 -0.54 -17.56
CA ARG A 61 18.11 -1.67 -16.87
C ARG A 61 18.97 -2.07 -15.68
N LEU A 62 18.35 -2.10 -14.50
CA LEU A 62 18.96 -2.58 -13.27
C LEU A 62 18.12 -3.75 -12.74
N ASP A 63 18.73 -4.93 -12.67
CA ASP A 63 18.16 -6.12 -12.07
C ASP A 63 19.09 -6.63 -10.96
N ILE A 64 18.63 -6.44 -9.72
CA ILE A 64 19.30 -6.92 -8.51
C ILE A 64 18.34 -7.79 -7.68
N SER A 65 17.27 -8.27 -8.31
CA SER A 65 16.22 -9.08 -7.69
C SER A 65 16.75 -10.40 -7.14
N PHE A 66 16.02 -11.02 -6.21
CA PHE A 66 16.36 -12.32 -5.61
C PHE A 66 17.77 -12.33 -4.98
N ASN A 67 18.00 -11.37 -4.09
CA ASN A 67 19.23 -11.28 -3.30
C ASN A 67 18.87 -11.01 -1.83
N SER A 68 19.89 -10.80 -1.00
CA SER A 68 19.77 -10.43 0.42
C SER A 68 20.20 -8.98 0.66
N MET A 69 20.00 -8.09 -0.32
CA MET A 69 20.41 -6.69 -0.21
C MET A 69 19.47 -5.91 0.71
N SER A 70 20.01 -4.96 1.47
CA SER A 70 19.29 -4.23 2.51
C SER A 70 19.56 -2.72 2.48
N GLY A 71 18.92 -1.97 3.37
CA GLY A 71 19.07 -0.50 3.46
C GLY A 71 18.17 0.26 2.50
N LYS A 72 18.36 1.58 2.42
CA LYS A 72 17.54 2.48 1.59
C LYS A 72 18.07 2.58 0.16
N LEU A 73 17.19 2.95 -0.78
CA LEU A 73 17.61 3.35 -2.11
C LEU A 73 18.45 4.65 -2.03
N PRO A 74 19.65 4.69 -2.62
CA PRO A 74 20.54 5.84 -2.50
C PRO A 74 20.06 7.02 -3.34
N GLN A 75 20.26 8.25 -2.81
CA GLN A 75 19.80 9.50 -3.44
C GLN A 75 20.29 9.68 -4.89
N SER A 76 21.44 9.10 -5.22
CA SER A 76 22.03 9.12 -6.55
C SER A 76 21.15 8.52 -7.64
N PHE A 77 20.14 7.72 -7.30
CA PHE A 77 19.17 7.21 -8.27
C PHE A 77 18.54 8.34 -9.06
N GLN A 78 18.30 9.51 -8.46
CA GLN A 78 17.76 10.70 -9.14
C GLN A 78 18.60 11.17 -10.34
N SER A 79 19.87 10.81 -10.41
CA SER A 79 20.78 11.16 -11.50
C SER A 79 20.74 10.19 -12.70
N LEU A 80 20.05 9.04 -12.55
CA LEU A 80 19.99 7.97 -13.55
C LEU A 80 18.95 8.27 -14.64
N THR A 81 19.18 9.37 -15.37
CA THR A 81 18.27 9.91 -16.39
C THR A 81 18.02 8.98 -17.59
N SER A 82 18.83 7.92 -17.75
CA SER A 82 18.64 6.90 -18.79
C SER A 82 17.83 5.68 -18.32
N MET A 83 17.51 5.59 -17.03
CA MET A 83 16.88 4.41 -16.44
C MET A 83 15.47 4.17 -16.98
N LYS A 84 15.19 2.93 -17.39
CA LYS A 84 13.89 2.46 -17.88
C LYS A 84 13.28 1.39 -17.00
N LYS A 85 14.10 0.42 -16.59
CA LYS A 85 13.61 -0.77 -15.88
C LYS A 85 14.39 -1.01 -14.60
N ILE A 86 13.66 -1.18 -13.50
CA ILE A 86 14.23 -1.51 -12.19
C ILE A 86 13.52 -2.74 -11.63
N TYR A 87 14.30 -3.76 -11.27
CA TYR A 87 13.85 -4.99 -10.62
C TYR A 87 14.57 -5.11 -9.27
N LEU A 88 13.81 -4.92 -8.18
CA LEU A 88 14.31 -4.96 -6.81
C LEU A 88 13.69 -6.09 -5.99
N GLN A 89 12.77 -6.86 -6.57
CA GLN A 89 11.94 -7.79 -5.84
C GLN A 89 12.72 -8.90 -5.14
N ASN A 90 12.18 -9.40 -4.03
CA ASN A 90 12.80 -10.44 -3.20
C ASN A 90 14.17 -9.99 -2.67
N ASN A 91 14.17 -8.93 -1.87
CA ASN A 91 15.30 -8.36 -1.14
C ASN A 91 14.84 -7.87 0.26
N GLN A 92 15.67 -7.08 0.95
CA GLN A 92 15.41 -6.53 2.29
C GLN A 92 15.53 -5.00 2.29
N PHE A 93 15.21 -4.34 1.18
CA PHE A 93 15.31 -2.87 1.09
C PHE A 93 14.26 -2.19 1.98
N THR A 94 14.62 -1.05 2.58
CA THR A 94 13.78 -0.29 3.53
C THR A 94 13.64 1.18 3.10
N GLY A 95 12.76 1.92 3.78
CA GLY A 95 12.52 3.34 3.49
C GLY A 95 11.61 3.57 2.29
N ASN A 96 11.50 4.82 1.83
CA ASN A 96 10.59 5.18 0.74
C ASN A 96 11.23 5.07 -0.65
N VAL A 97 10.39 5.18 -1.67
CA VAL A 97 10.78 5.07 -3.09
C VAL A 97 10.77 6.41 -3.82
N ASP A 98 10.72 7.53 -3.09
CA ASP A 98 10.59 8.89 -3.66
C ASP A 98 11.74 9.23 -4.60
N VAL A 99 12.92 8.65 -4.36
CA VAL A 99 14.12 8.81 -5.19
C VAL A 99 13.91 8.37 -6.65
N LEU A 100 12.92 7.51 -6.91
CA LEU A 100 12.58 7.00 -8.24
C LEU A 100 11.59 7.89 -9.00
N THR A 101 10.92 8.84 -8.32
CA THR A 101 9.75 9.59 -8.82
C THR A 101 9.96 10.32 -10.14
N ASN A 102 11.19 10.78 -10.40
CA ASN A 102 11.52 11.56 -11.60
C ASN A 102 12.32 10.78 -12.64
N LEU A 103 12.51 9.46 -12.43
CA LEU A 103 13.17 8.62 -13.40
C LEU A 103 12.19 8.27 -14.54
N PRO A 104 12.67 8.17 -15.79
CA PRO A 104 11.82 7.90 -16.93
C PRO A 104 11.55 6.39 -17.10
N LEU A 105 11.07 5.77 -16.02
CA LEU A 105 10.81 4.34 -15.88
C LEU A 105 9.57 3.93 -16.68
N ASP A 106 9.65 2.77 -17.32
CA ASP A 106 8.51 2.06 -17.93
C ASP A 106 8.16 0.76 -17.20
N TYR A 107 9.05 0.28 -16.32
CA TYR A 107 8.84 -0.90 -15.50
C TYR A 107 9.52 -0.74 -14.14
N LEU A 108 8.76 -1.03 -13.08
CA LEU A 108 9.26 -1.05 -11.71
C LEU A 108 8.69 -2.26 -10.96
N ASP A 109 9.58 -3.03 -10.33
CA ASP A 109 9.19 -4.12 -9.44
C ASP A 109 9.89 -3.97 -8.08
N LEU A 110 9.07 -3.91 -7.02
CA LEU A 110 9.45 -3.64 -5.64
C LEU A 110 9.03 -4.76 -4.69
N GLU A 111 8.39 -5.81 -5.20
CA GLU A 111 7.73 -6.86 -4.42
C GLU A 111 8.67 -7.54 -3.42
N ASN A 112 8.14 -8.02 -2.29
CA ASN A 112 8.90 -8.77 -1.28
C ASN A 112 10.17 -8.02 -0.83
N ASN A 113 9.98 -6.78 -0.41
CA ASN A 113 10.98 -5.96 0.29
C ASN A 113 10.42 -5.51 1.65
N GLN A 114 11.00 -4.46 2.26
CA GLN A 114 10.55 -3.83 3.51
C GLN A 114 10.40 -2.31 3.31
N PHE A 115 10.06 -1.87 2.08
CA PHE A 115 9.86 -0.46 1.76
C PHE A 115 8.70 0.11 2.58
N THR A 116 8.84 1.36 3.02
CA THR A 116 7.85 2.06 3.85
C THR A 116 7.44 3.39 3.22
N GLY A 117 6.31 3.95 3.66
CA GLY A 117 5.75 5.17 3.09
C GLY A 117 4.88 4.92 1.87
N GLY A 118 4.24 5.99 1.38
CA GLY A 118 3.35 5.92 0.23
C GLY A 118 4.10 5.73 -1.09
N ILE A 119 3.43 5.13 -2.07
CA ILE A 119 3.92 5.08 -3.44
C ILE A 119 3.58 6.42 -4.12
N PRO A 120 4.57 7.18 -4.61
CA PRO A 120 4.33 8.41 -5.37
C PRO A 120 3.41 8.17 -6.56
N GLU A 121 2.47 9.09 -6.84
CA GLU A 121 1.47 8.94 -7.91
C GLU A 121 2.09 8.61 -9.28
N LYS A 122 3.25 9.20 -9.58
CA LYS A 122 3.98 8.96 -10.85
C LYS A 122 4.45 7.51 -11.02
N LEU A 123 4.60 6.77 -9.92
CA LEU A 123 5.09 5.39 -9.94
C LEU A 123 3.95 4.35 -9.96
N LYS A 124 2.72 4.72 -9.58
CA LYS A 124 1.59 3.77 -9.48
C LYS A 124 1.26 3.06 -10.79
N GLY A 125 1.35 3.77 -11.92
CA GLY A 125 1.04 3.21 -13.25
C GLY A 125 2.13 2.32 -13.85
N ILE A 126 3.33 2.27 -13.25
CA ILE A 126 4.48 1.52 -13.77
C ILE A 126 4.95 0.40 -12.83
N ILE A 127 4.41 0.35 -11.60
CA ILE A 127 4.66 -0.75 -10.67
C ILE A 127 3.80 -1.93 -11.08
N HIS A 128 4.44 -3.04 -11.47
CA HIS A 128 3.72 -4.19 -12.01
C HIS A 128 3.22 -5.14 -10.90
N ASN A 129 3.90 -5.21 -9.75
CA ASN A 129 3.50 -6.01 -8.59
C ASN A 129 3.48 -5.14 -7.31
N GLN A 130 2.28 -4.82 -6.79
CA GLN A 130 2.07 -3.83 -5.72
C GLN A 130 2.43 -4.28 -4.29
N LEU A 131 3.26 -5.31 -4.11
CA LEU A 131 3.66 -5.84 -2.80
C LEU A 131 4.81 -5.02 -2.18
N VAL A 132 4.64 -3.70 -2.04
CA VAL A 132 5.41 -2.93 -1.07
C VAL A 132 4.77 -3.17 0.28
N THR A 133 5.41 -3.98 1.11
CA THR A 133 4.98 -4.25 2.47
C THR A 133 5.12 -2.97 3.31
N ASP A 134 4.01 -2.27 3.51
CA ASP A 134 3.79 -1.62 4.81
C ASP A 134 4.15 -2.65 5.90
N PRO A 135 4.79 -2.30 7.02
CA PRO A 135 4.84 -3.18 8.20
C PRO A 135 3.46 -3.72 8.63
N LEU A 136 2.34 -3.22 8.07
CA LEU A 136 0.99 -3.78 8.18
C LEU A 136 0.47 -4.54 6.93
N GLY A 137 1.20 -4.61 5.83
CA GLY A 137 0.96 -5.53 4.72
C GLY A 137 -0.34 -5.32 3.94
N VAL A 138 -0.75 -4.08 3.64
CA VAL A 138 -2.01 -3.81 2.92
C VAL A 138 -1.83 -2.70 1.86
N TYR A 139 -1.57 -3.09 0.60
CA TYR A 139 -2.28 -2.49 -0.55
C TYR A 139 -3.42 -3.44 -0.91
N ILE A 140 -4.35 -3.57 0.02
CA ILE A 140 -5.76 -3.63 -0.34
C ILE A 140 -6.15 -2.14 -0.34
N GLU A 141 -7.19 -1.72 -1.04
CA GLU A 141 -7.96 -0.55 -0.58
C GLU A 141 -7.91 -0.58 0.94
N ILE A 142 -7.38 0.43 1.64
CA ILE A 142 -7.26 0.29 3.09
C ILE A 142 -8.70 -0.02 3.53
N LEU A 143 -8.92 -1.15 4.21
CA LEU A 143 -10.25 -1.56 4.61
C LEU A 143 -10.32 -1.40 6.12
N THR A 144 -11.35 -0.73 6.62
CA THR A 144 -11.62 -0.66 8.05
C THR A 144 -12.25 -1.97 8.48
N VAL A 145 -11.54 -2.74 9.31
CA VAL A 145 -12.09 -3.95 9.93
C VAL A 145 -12.79 -3.57 11.23
N LYS A 146 -14.12 -3.70 11.25
CA LYS A 146 -14.91 -3.56 12.48
C LYS A 146 -15.17 -4.95 13.05
N LYS A 147 -14.54 -5.21 14.19
CA LYS A 147 -14.76 -6.45 14.95
C LYS A 147 -16.05 -6.33 15.76
N HIS A 148 -16.95 -7.29 15.57
CA HIS A 148 -18.07 -7.52 16.48
C HIS A 148 -17.69 -8.63 17.45
N TYR A 149 -17.86 -8.36 18.75
CA TYR A 149 -17.61 -9.37 19.78
C TYR A 149 -18.81 -10.30 19.85
N SER A 150 -18.56 -11.61 19.96
CA SER A 150 -19.60 -12.63 20.10
C SER A 150 -20.54 -12.40 21.29
N SER A 151 -20.15 -11.57 22.26
CA SER A 151 -21.02 -11.15 23.36
C SER A 151 -22.18 -10.23 22.95
N GLU A 152 -22.08 -9.55 21.80
CA GLU A 152 -23.13 -8.66 21.26
C GLU A 152 -24.13 -9.42 20.38
N LEU A 153 -23.71 -10.55 19.81
CA LEU A 153 -24.51 -11.39 18.92
C LEU A 153 -25.01 -12.60 19.70
N ARG A 154 -26.32 -12.66 20.00
CA ARG A 154 -26.92 -13.76 20.77
C ARG A 154 -26.74 -15.13 20.10
N ASN A 155 -26.56 -15.18 18.78
CA ASN A 155 -26.30 -16.38 18.01
C ASN A 155 -25.32 -16.08 16.84
N PRO A 156 -24.25 -16.86 16.64
CA PRO A 156 -23.35 -16.74 15.49
C PRO A 156 -24.04 -16.78 14.12
N GLU A 157 -25.19 -17.46 14.01
CA GLU A 157 -25.98 -17.47 12.77
C GLU A 157 -26.60 -16.11 12.42
N ASP A 158 -26.86 -15.26 13.41
CA ASP A 158 -27.50 -13.96 13.21
C ASP A 158 -26.56 -13.00 12.46
N PHE A 159 -25.24 -13.15 12.67
CA PHE A 159 -24.23 -12.37 11.96
C PHE A 159 -24.28 -12.62 10.44
N ILE A 160 -24.29 -13.90 10.04
CA ILE A 160 -24.34 -14.28 8.62
C ILE A 160 -25.65 -13.84 7.98
N LYS A 161 -26.77 -13.89 8.73
CA LYS A 161 -28.08 -13.44 8.24
C LYS A 161 -28.13 -11.92 8.04
N MET A 162 -27.39 -11.14 8.83
CA MET A 162 -27.35 -9.67 8.74
C MET A 162 -26.49 -9.15 7.58
N VAL A 163 -25.44 -9.89 7.20
CA VAL A 163 -24.47 -9.43 6.18
C VAL A 163 -25.13 -9.07 4.83
N PRO A 164 -26.05 -9.87 4.26
CA PRO A 164 -26.71 -9.52 3.00
C PRO A 164 -27.49 -8.20 3.06
N ASP A 165 -28.09 -7.88 4.21
CA ASP A 165 -28.84 -6.64 4.37
C ASP A 165 -27.90 -5.44 4.43
N ILE A 166 -26.79 -5.55 5.17
CA ILE A 166 -25.75 -4.52 5.19
C ILE A 166 -25.11 -4.34 3.81
N SER A 167 -24.91 -5.43 3.07
CA SER A 167 -24.31 -5.39 1.72
C SER A 167 -25.21 -4.72 0.68
N ARG A 168 -26.51 -4.55 0.96
CA ARG A 168 -27.46 -3.84 0.09
C ARG A 168 -27.45 -2.33 0.30
N LEU A 169 -26.72 -1.83 1.31
CA LEU A 169 -26.59 -0.41 1.59
C LEU A 169 -25.67 0.25 0.57
N ASP A 170 -26.24 0.65 -0.56
CA ASP A 170 -25.60 1.54 -1.53
C ASP A 170 -26.12 2.97 -1.32
N HIS A 171 -25.34 3.82 -0.65
CA HIS A 171 -25.69 5.21 -0.41
C HIS A 171 -24.45 6.11 -0.36
N PRO A 172 -24.42 7.27 -1.05
CA PRO A 172 -23.24 8.15 -1.16
C PRO A 172 -22.76 8.79 0.16
N ASN A 173 -23.48 8.57 1.26
CA ASN A 173 -23.12 9.05 2.60
C ASN A 173 -23.07 7.92 3.65
N VAL A 174 -23.00 6.66 3.19
CA VAL A 174 -22.80 5.46 4.01
C VAL A 174 -21.59 4.72 3.46
N THR A 175 -20.67 4.31 4.32
CA THR A 175 -19.50 3.55 3.90
C THR A 175 -19.91 2.17 3.37
N GLU A 176 -19.44 1.83 2.17
CA GLU A 176 -19.71 0.53 1.55
C GLU A 176 -19.04 -0.62 2.32
N LEU A 177 -19.77 -1.72 2.44
CA LEU A 177 -19.24 -2.98 2.97
C LEU A 177 -18.52 -3.71 1.83
N VAL A 178 -17.21 -3.88 1.97
CA VAL A 178 -16.37 -4.56 0.99
C VAL A 178 -16.34 -6.07 1.21
N GLY A 179 -16.50 -6.53 2.46
CA GLY A 179 -16.56 -7.94 2.76
C GLY A 179 -16.81 -8.27 4.23
N TYR A 180 -16.77 -9.56 4.55
CA TYR A 180 -16.89 -10.04 5.92
C TYR A 180 -16.04 -11.29 6.14
N CYS A 181 -15.71 -11.57 7.39
CA CYS A 181 -15.05 -12.81 7.81
C CYS A 181 -15.78 -13.39 9.02
N SER A 182 -15.96 -14.72 9.01
CA SER A 182 -16.61 -15.46 10.09
C SER A 182 -15.90 -16.80 10.31
N GLU A 183 -14.86 -16.80 11.14
CA GLU A 183 -14.05 -17.98 11.45
C GLU A 183 -13.81 -18.08 12.97
N ASP A 184 -13.85 -19.29 13.52
CA ASP A 184 -13.52 -19.57 14.94
C ASP A 184 -14.24 -18.66 15.97
N GLY A 185 -15.49 -18.30 15.71
CA GLY A 185 -16.29 -17.41 16.57
C GLY A 185 -15.88 -15.93 16.53
N GLN A 186 -14.99 -15.56 15.61
CA GLN A 186 -14.70 -14.17 15.25
C GLN A 186 -15.65 -13.75 14.14
N HIS A 187 -16.29 -12.59 14.31
CA HIS A 187 -17.17 -12.00 13.31
C HIS A 187 -16.67 -10.59 12.97
N LEU A 188 -16.24 -10.41 11.71
CA LEU A 188 -15.60 -9.20 11.23
C LEU A 188 -16.37 -8.67 10.01
N LEU A 189 -16.65 -7.38 10.02
CA LEU A 189 -17.10 -6.64 8.84
C LEU A 189 -15.94 -5.79 8.32
N VAL A 190 -15.80 -5.78 7.00
CA VAL A 190 -14.69 -5.15 6.30
C VAL A 190 -15.27 -4.05 5.41
N TYR A 191 -14.96 -2.80 5.72
CA TYR A 191 -15.48 -1.60 5.04
C TYR A 191 -14.37 -0.86 4.31
N GLU A 192 -14.69 0.04 3.41
CA GLU A 192 -13.71 1.00 2.88
C GLU A 192 -13.10 1.88 3.99
N PHE A 193 -11.82 2.24 3.88
CA PHE A 193 -11.12 3.10 4.84
C PHE A 193 -11.18 4.57 4.49
N HIS A 194 -11.55 5.34 5.50
CA HIS A 194 -11.59 6.79 5.45
C HIS A 194 -10.28 7.38 5.98
N LYS A 195 -9.37 7.74 5.06
CA LYS A 195 -8.02 8.28 5.38
C LYS A 195 -8.02 9.51 6.30
N ASN A 196 -9.09 10.28 6.30
CA ASN A 196 -9.24 11.49 7.10
C ASN A 196 -9.69 11.19 8.56
N GLY A 197 -9.97 9.93 8.89
CA GLY A 197 -10.47 9.51 10.19
C GLY A 197 -11.94 9.87 10.41
N SER A 198 -12.42 9.72 11.63
CA SER A 198 -13.82 10.02 11.95
C SER A 198 -14.05 11.51 12.18
N LEU A 199 -15.27 11.98 11.92
CA LEU A 199 -15.67 13.34 12.27
C LEU A 199 -15.52 13.61 13.77
N TYR A 200 -15.74 12.60 14.61
CA TYR A 200 -15.53 12.71 16.05
C TYR A 200 -14.08 13.05 16.40
N ASP A 201 -13.12 12.39 15.76
CA ASP A 201 -11.69 12.66 16.00
C ASP A 201 -11.34 14.06 15.50
N PHE A 202 -11.86 14.43 14.31
CA PHE A 202 -11.67 15.77 13.76
C PHE A 202 -12.19 16.86 14.72
N LEU A 203 -13.40 16.70 15.25
CA LEU A 203 -14.03 17.68 16.13
C LEU A 203 -13.36 17.80 17.50
N ASN A 204 -12.65 16.77 17.95
CA ASN A 204 -12.03 16.69 19.27
C ASN A 204 -10.48 16.78 19.24
N ARG A 205 -9.86 17.09 18.09
CA ARG A 205 -8.42 17.38 18.03
C ARG A 205 -8.10 18.63 18.85
N MET A 206 -7.18 18.48 19.81
CA MET A 206 -6.77 19.52 20.77
C MET A 206 -5.66 20.46 20.24
N ASP A 207 -5.27 20.36 18.97
CA ASP A 207 -4.20 21.19 18.41
C ASP A 207 -4.66 22.63 18.13
N GLU A 208 -3.82 23.59 18.53
CA GLU A 208 -4.03 25.04 18.35
C GLU A 208 -4.12 25.47 16.87
N ASP A 209 -3.61 24.64 15.94
CA ASP A 209 -3.63 24.87 14.49
C ASP A 209 -4.78 24.15 13.76
N SER A 210 -5.73 23.53 14.48
CA SER A 210 -6.86 22.84 13.85
C SER A 210 -7.78 23.83 13.12
N THR A 211 -7.91 23.66 11.80
CA THR A 211 -8.85 24.43 10.98
C THR A 211 -10.28 24.11 11.42
N ARG A 212 -10.97 25.08 12.01
CA ARG A 212 -12.37 24.92 12.40
C ARG A 212 -13.23 24.70 11.15
N LEU A 213 -14.14 23.73 11.20
CA LEU A 213 -15.12 23.53 10.11
C LEU A 213 -15.86 24.83 9.82
N THR A 214 -15.88 25.21 8.54
CA THR A 214 -16.70 26.32 8.05
C THR A 214 -18.19 25.99 8.21
N TRP A 215 -19.04 27.01 8.17
CA TRP A 215 -20.50 26.79 8.20
C TRP A 215 -20.98 25.94 7.02
N ASP A 216 -20.42 26.14 5.83
CA ASP A 216 -20.75 25.36 4.63
C ASP A 216 -20.42 23.87 4.81
N SER A 217 -19.22 23.57 5.32
CA SER A 217 -18.80 22.19 5.64
C SER A 217 -19.73 21.54 6.68
N ARG A 218 -20.12 22.28 7.73
CA ARG A 218 -21.04 21.78 8.77
C ARG A 218 -22.42 21.46 8.20
N LEU A 219 -22.93 22.33 7.32
CA LEU A 219 -24.23 22.12 6.67
C LEU A 219 -24.20 20.88 5.76
N LYS A 220 -23.12 20.69 4.99
CA LYS A 220 -22.91 19.50 4.16
C LYS A 220 -22.85 18.21 5.00
N ILE A 221 -22.11 18.22 6.11
CA ILE A 221 -22.05 17.10 7.06
C ILE A 221 -23.45 16.74 7.58
N ALA A 222 -24.18 17.74 8.07
CA ALA A 222 -25.51 17.52 8.63
C ALA A 222 -26.49 16.98 7.57
N LEU A 223 -26.45 17.54 6.36
CA LEU A 223 -27.29 17.08 5.25
C LEU A 223 -26.94 15.67 4.79
N GLY A 224 -25.64 15.35 4.65
CA GLY A 224 -25.18 14.01 4.30
C GLY A 224 -25.58 12.97 5.35
N THR A 225 -25.45 13.33 6.63
CA THR A 225 -25.89 12.46 7.75
C THR A 225 -27.39 12.22 7.71
N ALA A 226 -28.19 13.26 7.46
CA ALA A 226 -29.65 13.12 7.37
C ALA A 226 -30.08 12.22 6.21
N ARG A 227 -29.43 12.34 5.04
CA ARG A 227 -29.69 11.47 3.88
C ARG A 227 -29.32 10.02 4.15
N ALA A 228 -28.16 9.79 4.78
CA ALA A 228 -27.74 8.46 5.18
C ALA A 228 -28.75 7.80 6.12
N LEU A 229 -29.23 8.54 7.13
CA LEU A 229 -30.22 8.03 8.08
C LEU A 229 -31.58 7.74 7.41
N ASP A 230 -32.00 8.56 6.46
CA ASP A 230 -33.22 8.32 5.67
C ASP A 230 -33.11 7.05 4.82
N GLY A 231 -31.98 6.86 4.13
CA GLY A 231 -31.69 5.62 3.38
C GLY A 231 -31.67 4.37 4.26
N LEU A 232 -31.05 4.45 5.45
CA LEU A 232 -31.04 3.37 6.43
C LEU A 232 -32.44 3.04 6.96
N ALA A 233 -33.26 4.05 7.23
CA ALA A 233 -34.62 3.86 7.72
C ALA A 233 -35.50 3.13 6.69
N ASN A 234 -35.34 3.45 5.40
CA ASN A 234 -36.04 2.76 4.32
C ASN A 234 -35.64 1.28 4.24
N LEU A 235 -34.34 0.96 4.37
CA LEU A 235 -33.89 -0.44 4.39
C LEU A 235 -34.44 -1.21 5.60
N MET A 236 -34.43 -0.59 6.78
CA MET A 236 -34.99 -1.21 7.99
C MET A 236 -36.50 -1.49 7.86
N ALA A 237 -37.24 -0.59 7.19
CA ALA A 237 -38.66 -0.79 6.91
C ALA A 237 -38.91 -1.96 5.93
N ASP A 238 -38.03 -2.17 4.95
CA ASP A 238 -38.10 -3.30 4.02
C ASP A 238 -37.78 -4.65 4.71
N ILE A 239 -36.84 -4.65 5.67
CA ILE A 239 -36.50 -5.83 6.49
C ILE A 239 -37.67 -6.21 7.41
N ASP A 240 -38.33 -5.23 8.03
CA ASP A 240 -39.51 -5.44 8.87
C ASP A 240 -40.72 -5.97 8.09
N GLN A 241 -40.88 -5.63 6.81
CA GLN A 241 -41.94 -6.18 5.96
C GLN A 241 -41.65 -7.62 5.49
N GLY A 242 -40.40 -8.08 5.53
CA GLY A 242 -39.98 -9.45 5.20
C GLY A 242 -40.06 -10.45 6.36
N LEU A 243 -40.14 -9.97 7.60
CA LEU A 243 -40.18 -10.78 8.81
C LEU A 243 -41.61 -10.88 9.36
N ASN A 244 -42.28 -12.00 9.11
CA ASN A 244 -43.47 -12.39 9.86
C ASN A 244 -43.13 -12.46 11.36
N HIS A 245 -43.72 -11.53 12.13
CA HIS A 245 -43.83 -11.44 13.58
C HIS A 245 -42.73 -12.09 14.45
N ASN A 246 -42.13 -11.21 15.27
CA ASN A 246 -41.34 -11.44 16.49
C ASN A 246 -39.83 -11.43 16.27
N THR A 247 -39.23 -10.23 16.34
CA THR A 247 -38.16 -9.92 17.29
C THR A 247 -37.79 -8.44 17.19
N GLU A 248 -38.06 -7.68 18.25
CA GLU A 248 -37.37 -6.42 18.52
C GLU A 248 -35.88 -6.71 18.70
N SER A 249 -35.02 -6.11 17.87
CA SER A 249 -33.61 -5.99 18.20
C SER A 249 -33.07 -4.65 17.70
N GLY A 250 -32.99 -3.71 18.63
CA GLY A 250 -32.31 -2.45 18.41
C GLY A 250 -30.81 -2.65 18.38
N TYR A 251 -30.17 -2.24 17.29
CA TYR A 251 -28.75 -1.92 17.27
C TYR A 251 -28.51 -0.76 16.31
N GLY A 252 -27.88 0.31 16.79
CA GLY A 252 -27.46 1.40 15.93
C GLY A 252 -26.76 2.52 16.66
N ILE A 253 -25.46 2.34 16.94
CA ILE A 253 -24.52 3.46 17.06
C ILE A 253 -23.60 3.38 15.85
N TRP A 254 -23.80 4.27 14.88
CA TRP A 254 -22.99 4.38 13.67
C TRP A 254 -22.29 5.75 13.65
N LYS A 255 -20.98 5.76 13.40
CA LYS A 255 -20.17 6.98 13.33
C LYS A 255 -20.24 7.58 11.93
N VAL A 256 -20.40 8.90 11.86
CA VAL A 256 -20.37 9.69 10.63
C VAL A 256 -18.92 9.96 10.22
N TYR A 257 -18.58 9.65 8.97
CA TYR A 257 -17.30 9.99 8.34
C TYR A 257 -17.52 11.13 7.32
N TYR A 258 -16.51 11.97 7.12
CA TYR A 258 -16.57 13.16 6.26
C TYR A 258 -15.45 13.10 5.22
N GLU A 259 -15.79 13.35 3.96
CA GLU A 259 -14.87 13.53 2.85
C GLU A 259 -14.89 15.00 2.39
N GLU A 260 -13.70 15.55 2.09
CA GLU A 260 -13.53 16.86 1.45
C GLU A 260 -13.41 16.72 -0.06
#